data_AF-A0A953C0A9-F1
#
_entry.id   AF-A0A953C0A9-F1
#
_cell.length_a   1.000
_cell.length_b   1.000
_cell.length_c   1.000
_cell.angle_alpha   90.00
_cell.angle_beta   90.00
_cell.angle_gamma   90.00
#
_symmetry.space_group_name_H-M   'P 1'
#
loop_
_entity.id
_entity.type
_entity.pdbx_description
1 polymer ?
#
loop_
_entity_poly.entity_id
_entity_poly.type
_entity_poly.pdbx_seq_one_letter_code
_entity_poly.pdbx_strand_id
1 'polypeptide(L)'
;MTDVTAEIGSRVGFWMRQEWPRDTAKLAARAFDASERTAEKWLAGALPSNAHMVAMMSRWGHRFVAFVYEPVVGTSLRPYALAQELKEMQGQLEALERKIANAAMDEPLRPVADEKERRQGLARS
;
A
#
# COMPACT_ATOMS: atom_id res chain seq x y z
N MET A 1 -24.69 6.33 24.10
CA MET A 1 -23.58 5.37 23.99
C MET A 1 -23.59 4.87 22.55
N THR A 2 -22.62 5.28 21.74
CA THR A 2 -22.57 4.88 20.32
C THR A 2 -22.32 3.38 20.23
N ASP A 3 -23.06 2.66 19.39
CA ASP A 3 -22.79 1.25 19.14
C ASP A 3 -21.47 1.12 18.38
N VAL A 4 -20.45 0.66 19.08
CA VAL A 4 -19.09 0.47 18.56
C VAL A 4 -19.10 -0.44 17.32
N THR A 5 -20.01 -1.41 17.25
CA THR A 5 -20.14 -2.31 16.10
C THR A 5 -20.58 -1.58 14.84
N ALA A 6 -21.55 -0.68 14.98
CA ALA A 6 -22.06 0.15 13.88
C ALA A 6 -21.01 1.17 13.41
N GLU A 7 -20.21 1.70 14.33
CA GLU A 7 -19.09 2.60 14.00
C GLU A 7 -18.00 1.86 13.20
N ILE A 8 -17.59 0.66 13.64
CA ILE A 8 -16.61 -0.17 12.92
C ILE A 8 -17.12 -0.46 11.50
N GLY A 9 -18.37 -0.90 11.35
CA GLY A 9 -18.96 -1.17 10.04
C GLY A 9 -18.97 0.07 9.13
N SER A 10 -19.32 1.23 9.68
CA SER A 10 -19.30 2.51 8.95
C SER A 10 -17.88 2.89 8.46
N ARG A 11 -16.86 2.66 9.30
CA ARG A 11 -15.45 2.89 8.93
C ARG A 11 -14.97 1.92 7.87
N VAL A 12 -15.39 0.66 7.91
CA VAL A 12 -15.13 -0.29 6.81
C VAL A 12 -15.72 0.23 5.51
N GLY A 13 -17.00 0.61 5.52
CA GLY A 13 -17.67 1.16 4.34
C GLY A 13 -16.98 2.42 3.80
N PHE A 14 -16.51 3.30 4.67
CA PHE A 14 -15.72 4.47 4.30
C PHE A 14 -14.40 4.08 3.61
N TRP A 15 -13.63 3.17 4.23
CA TRP A 15 -12.35 2.71 3.67
C TRP A 15 -12.52 2.12 2.27
N MET A 16 -13.53 1.26 2.09
CA MET A 16 -13.83 0.64 0.78
C MET A 16 -14.07 1.69 -0.31
N ARG A 17 -14.76 2.80 -0.01
CA ARG A 17 -15.02 3.88 -0.98
C ARG A 17 -13.76 4.67 -1.34
N GLN A 18 -12.77 4.74 -0.44
CA GLN A 18 -11.47 5.35 -0.73
C GLN A 18 -10.63 4.45 -1.65
N GLU A 19 -10.60 3.16 -1.36
CA GLU A 19 -9.88 2.16 -2.15
C GLU A 19 -10.48 1.97 -3.56
N TRP A 20 -11.81 2.02 -3.65
CA TRP A 20 -12.55 1.87 -4.89
C TRP A 20 -13.59 3.00 -5.03
N PRO A 21 -13.22 4.14 -5.65
CA PRO A 21 -14.11 5.30 -5.78
C PRO A 21 -15.32 5.09 -6.69
N ARG A 22 -15.29 4.08 -7.57
CA ARG A 22 -16.39 3.70 -8.48
C ARG A 22 -16.60 2.21 -8.39
N ASP A 23 -17.83 1.77 -8.61
CA ASP A 23 -18.23 0.36 -8.58
C ASP A 23 -17.80 -0.38 -7.30
N THR A 24 -17.78 0.34 -6.17
CA THR A 24 -17.20 -0.11 -4.90
C THR A 24 -17.75 -1.47 -4.47
N ALA A 25 -19.07 -1.65 -4.54
CA ALA A 25 -19.73 -2.90 -4.14
C ALA A 25 -19.27 -4.08 -5.00
N LYS A 26 -19.21 -3.90 -6.32
CA LYS A 26 -18.79 -4.92 -7.28
C LYS A 26 -17.32 -5.30 -7.13
N LEU A 27 -16.45 -4.31 -6.98
CA LEU A 27 -15.02 -4.55 -6.79
C LEU A 27 -14.74 -5.20 -5.44
N ALA A 28 -15.41 -4.78 -4.38
CA ALA A 28 -15.30 -5.40 -3.07
C ALA A 28 -15.82 -6.84 -3.04
N ALA A 29 -17.00 -7.08 -3.64
CA ALA A 29 -17.59 -8.41 -3.77
C ALA A 29 -16.61 -9.38 -4.43
N ARG A 30 -16.01 -8.96 -5.56
CA ARG A 30 -14.98 -9.74 -6.24
C ARG A 30 -13.71 -9.93 -5.41
N ALA A 31 -13.25 -8.89 -4.71
CA ALA A 31 -11.99 -8.93 -3.96
C ALA A 31 -12.07 -9.85 -2.72
N PHE A 32 -13.25 -10.00 -2.14
CA PHE A 32 -13.46 -10.75 -0.89
C PHE A 32 -14.36 -11.97 -1.06
N ASP A 33 -14.59 -12.42 -2.30
CA ASP A 33 -15.44 -13.57 -2.64
C ASP A 33 -16.82 -13.53 -1.96
N ALA A 34 -17.46 -12.36 -2.06
CA ALA A 34 -18.77 -12.09 -1.48
C ALA A 34 -19.77 -11.70 -2.55
N SER A 35 -21.07 -11.73 -2.22
CA SER A 35 -22.10 -11.18 -3.11
C SER A 35 -22.07 -9.65 -3.14
N GLU A 36 -22.47 -9.04 -4.26
CA GLU A 36 -22.62 -7.56 -4.35
C GLU A 36 -23.54 -7.03 -3.25
N ARG A 37 -24.65 -7.72 -2.97
CA ARG A 37 -25.57 -7.36 -1.88
C ARG A 37 -24.91 -7.37 -0.51
N THR A 38 -23.99 -8.31 -0.27
CA THR A 38 -23.22 -8.34 0.98
C THR A 38 -22.29 -7.13 1.07
N ALA A 39 -21.61 -6.80 -0.03
CA ALA A 39 -20.74 -5.63 -0.10
C ALA A 39 -21.53 -4.31 0.07
N GLU A 40 -22.73 -4.20 -0.51
CA GLU A 40 -23.64 -3.07 -0.30
C GLU A 40 -24.01 -2.90 1.18
N LYS A 41 -24.26 -4.00 1.90
CA LYS A 41 -24.50 -3.94 3.35
C LYS A 41 -23.29 -3.40 4.10
N TRP A 42 -22.08 -3.83 3.76
CA TRP A 42 -20.85 -3.27 4.37
C TRP A 42 -20.71 -1.77 4.07
N LEU A 43 -20.99 -1.35 2.84
CA LEU A 43 -20.99 0.06 2.45
C LEU A 43 -22.07 0.89 3.14
N ALA A 44 -23.15 0.27 3.60
CA ALA A 44 -24.20 0.87 4.42
C ALA A 44 -23.88 0.82 5.93
N GLY A 45 -22.70 0.33 6.32
CA GLY A 45 -22.25 0.31 7.71
C GLY A 45 -22.51 -1.00 8.45
N ALA A 46 -22.98 -2.05 7.78
CA ALA A 46 -23.07 -3.37 8.40
C ALA A 46 -21.66 -3.95 8.63
N LEU A 47 -21.42 -4.46 9.84
CA LEU A 47 -20.13 -5.09 10.15
C LEU A 47 -19.93 -6.35 9.28
N PRO A 48 -18.78 -6.50 8.60
CA PRO A 48 -18.43 -7.76 7.95
C PRO A 48 -18.28 -8.90 8.95
N SER A 49 -18.50 -10.14 8.51
CA SER A 49 -18.21 -11.30 9.36
C SER A 49 -16.71 -11.38 9.68
N ASN A 50 -16.36 -12.07 10.77
CA ASN A 50 -14.96 -12.21 11.19
C ASN A 50 -14.03 -12.74 10.07
N ALA A 51 -14.51 -13.69 9.25
CA ALA A 51 -13.73 -14.21 8.13
C ALA A 51 -13.40 -13.11 7.08
N HIS A 52 -14.39 -12.27 6.73
CA HIS A 52 -14.17 -11.16 5.82
C HIS A 52 -13.31 -10.06 6.45
N MET A 53 -13.50 -9.78 7.74
CA MET A 53 -12.64 -8.85 8.48
C MET A 53 -11.17 -9.30 8.43
N VAL A 54 -10.89 -10.58 8.67
CA VAL A 54 -9.53 -11.13 8.56
C VAL A 54 -8.99 -10.98 7.14
N ALA A 55 -9.77 -11.31 6.11
CA ALA A 55 -9.36 -11.13 4.72
C ALA A 55 -9.05 -9.65 4.37
N MET A 56 -9.87 -8.72 4.84
CA MET A 56 -9.66 -7.27 4.69
C MET A 56 -8.38 -6.81 5.40
N MET A 57 -8.15 -7.28 6.63
CA MET A 57 -6.94 -6.98 7.39
C MET A 57 -5.69 -7.53 6.71
N SER A 58 -5.74 -8.74 6.16
CA SER A 58 -4.61 -9.32 5.41
C SER A 58 -4.34 -8.55 4.11
N ARG A 59 -5.38 -8.02 3.45
CA ARG A 59 -5.23 -7.27 2.20
C ARG A 59 -4.67 -5.86 2.41
N TRP A 60 -5.23 -5.11 3.35
CA TRP A 60 -4.92 -3.69 3.53
C TRP A 60 -3.93 -3.41 4.66
N GLY A 61 -3.64 -4.41 5.48
CA GLY A 61 -2.63 -4.34 6.51
C GLY A 61 -3.00 -3.42 7.68
N HIS A 62 -1.95 -2.98 8.37
CA HIS A 62 -2.06 -2.34 9.68
C HIS A 62 -2.78 -0.97 9.63
N ARG A 63 -2.70 -0.23 8.52
CA ARG A 63 -3.37 1.08 8.37
C ARG A 63 -4.88 0.95 8.42
N PHE A 64 -5.42 -0.09 7.78
CA PHE A 64 -6.83 -0.42 7.84
C PHE A 64 -7.25 -0.78 9.27
N VAL A 65 -6.49 -1.65 9.93
CA VAL A 65 -6.76 -2.07 11.32
C VAL A 65 -6.79 -0.86 12.24
N ALA A 66 -5.76 0.00 12.17
CA ALA A 66 -5.66 1.19 13.00
C ALA A 66 -6.85 2.14 12.77
N PHE A 67 -7.26 2.36 11.51
CA PHE A 67 -8.38 3.23 11.20
C PHE A 67 -9.72 2.66 11.69
N VAL A 68 -10.00 1.40 11.38
CA VAL A 68 -11.30 0.76 11.65
C VAL A 68 -11.52 0.51 13.14
N TYR A 69 -10.48 0.13 13.88
CA TYR A 69 -10.57 -0.23 15.30
C TYR A 69 -10.24 0.92 16.27
N GLU A 70 -9.83 2.10 15.79
CA GLU A 70 -9.60 3.27 16.64
C GLU A 70 -10.75 3.57 17.64
N PRO A 71 -12.05 3.41 17.30
CA PRO A 71 -13.14 3.61 18.27
C PRO A 71 -13.14 2.62 19.45
N VAL A 72 -12.57 1.43 19.27
CA VAL A 72 -12.56 0.35 20.27
C VAL A 72 -11.40 0.51 21.25
N VAL A 73 -10.24 0.87 20.71
CA VAL A 73 -8.95 0.86 21.42
C VAL A 73 -8.43 2.27 21.74
N GLY A 74 -9.12 3.30 21.25
CA GLY A 74 -8.65 4.68 21.24
C GLY A 74 -7.31 4.81 20.52
N THR A 75 -6.48 5.74 21.01
CA THR A 75 -5.13 6.00 20.47
C THR A 75 -4.12 4.89 20.75
N SER A 76 -4.49 3.82 21.45
CA SER A 76 -3.55 2.78 21.91
C SER A 76 -2.92 1.98 20.77
N LEU A 77 -3.59 1.85 19.62
CA LEU A 77 -3.02 1.18 18.43
C LEU A 77 -2.12 2.09 17.59
N ARG A 78 -2.15 3.42 17.79
CA ARG A 78 -1.39 4.37 16.96
C ARG A 78 0.13 4.18 17.05
N PRO A 79 0.75 3.97 18.23
CA PRO A 79 2.19 3.69 18.31
C PRO A 79 2.59 2.41 17.57
N TYR A 80 1.75 1.37 17.62
CA TYR A 80 2.00 0.12 16.91
C TYR A 80 1.90 0.29 15.39
N ALA A 81 0.87 0.99 14.90
CA ALA A 81 0.73 1.31 13.48
C ALA A 81 1.95 2.09 12.97
N LEU A 82 2.37 3.14 13.70
CA LEU A 82 3.54 3.93 13.36
C LEU A 82 4.84 3.09 13.32
N ALA A 83 5.01 2.17 14.27
CA ALA A 83 6.15 1.26 14.28
C ALA A 83 6.18 0.34 13.04
N GLN A 84 5.01 -0.10 12.55
CA GLN A 84 4.94 -0.89 11.32
C GLN A 84 5.22 -0.03 10.07
N GLU A 85 4.68 1.19 9.98
CA GLU A 85 5.00 2.11 8.89
C GLU A 85 6.50 2.41 8.82
N LEU A 86 7.15 2.65 9.97
CA LEU A 86 8.60 2.84 10.03
C LEU A 86 9.37 1.62 9.53
N LYS A 87 8.96 0.42 9.92
CA LYS A 87 9.59 -0.82 9.48
C LYS A 87 9.41 -1.04 7.97
N GLU A 88 8.24 -0.74 7.42
CA GLU A 88 7.99 -0.83 5.98
C GLU A 88 8.86 0.16 5.19
N MET A 89 8.95 1.42 5.65
CA MET A 89 9.82 2.43 5.04
C MET A 89 11.30 2.05 5.09
N GLN A 90 11.77 1.49 6.22
CA GLN A 90 13.13 0.97 6.33
C GLN A 90 13.41 -0.14 5.32
N GLY A 91 12.49 -1.12 5.20
CA GLY A 91 12.64 -2.19 4.22
C GLY A 91 12.64 -1.69 2.76
N GLN A 92 11.85 -0.67 2.45
CA GLN A 92 11.86 -0.02 1.14
C GLN A 92 13.18 0.68 0.84
N LEU A 93 13.77 1.36 1.84
CA LEU A 93 15.07 2.01 1.71
C LEU A 93 16.16 0.99 1.41
N GLU A 94 16.25 -0.10 2.18
CA GLU A 94 17.23 -1.17 1.95
C GLU A 94 17.06 -1.84 0.58
N ALA A 95 15.83 -1.96 0.10
CA ALA A 95 15.57 -2.51 -1.24
C ALA A 95 16.04 -1.55 -2.34
N LEU A 96 15.88 -0.23 -2.15
CA LEU A 96 16.36 0.79 -3.08
C LEU A 96 17.89 0.89 -3.09
N GLU A 97 18.53 0.86 -1.92
CA GLU A 97 19.99 0.85 -1.80
C GLU A 97 20.60 -0.34 -2.54
N ARG A 98 20.02 -1.54 -2.39
CA ARG A 98 20.43 -2.73 -3.15
C ARG A 98 20.27 -2.56 -4.66
N LYS A 99 19.16 -1.94 -5.11
CA LYS A 99 18.96 -1.66 -6.55
C LYS A 99 20.00 -0.70 -7.11
N ILE A 100 20.34 0.35 -6.36
CA ILE A 100 21.38 1.32 -6.75
C ILE A 100 22.74 0.62 -6.83
N ALA A 101 23.10 -0.18 -5.82
CA ALA A 101 24.35 -0.92 -5.81
C ALA A 101 24.46 -1.87 -7.01
N ASN A 102 23.40 -2.62 -7.32
CA ASN A 102 23.39 -3.52 -8.47
C ASN A 102 23.49 -2.77 -9.81
N ALA A 103 22.79 -1.64 -9.97
CA ALA A 103 22.87 -0.83 -11.17
C ALA A 103 24.27 -0.21 -11.39
N ALA A 104 24.95 0.17 -10.30
CA ALA A 104 26.32 0.67 -10.35
C ALA A 104 27.34 -0.42 -10.74
N MET A 105 27.02 -1.70 -10.54
CA MET A 105 27.86 -2.82 -10.97
C MET A 105 27.59 -3.27 -12.42
N ASP A 106 26.40 -2.97 -12.97
CA ASP A 106 25.99 -3.35 -14.33
C ASP A 106 26.36 -2.32 -15.42
N GLU A 107 26.89 -1.15 -15.06
CA GLU A 107 27.41 -0.21 -16.05
C GLU A 107 28.84 -0.60 -16.45
N PRO A 108 29.06 -1.17 -17.66
CA PRO A 108 30.42 -1.35 -18.13
C PRO A 108 31.03 0.05 -18.25
N LEU A 109 32.17 0.26 -17.60
CA LEU A 109 33.06 1.39 -17.86
C LEU A 109 33.22 1.50 -19.37
N ARG A 110 32.42 2.36 -20.03
CA ARG A 110 32.64 2.68 -21.43
C ARG A 110 34.03 3.27 -21.45
N PRO A 111 35.01 2.67 -22.15
CA PRO A 111 36.32 3.28 -22.26
C PRO A 111 36.06 4.68 -22.81
N VAL A 112 36.48 5.69 -22.04
CA VAL A 112 36.49 7.08 -22.51
C VAL A 112 37.43 7.05 -23.69
N ALA A 113 36.88 6.97 -24.90
CA ALA A 113 37.65 6.94 -26.12
C ALA A 113 38.61 8.13 -26.08
N ASP A 114 39.89 7.82 -26.16
CA ASP A 114 41.01 8.71 -25.94
C ASP A 114 40.79 9.99 -26.77
N GLU A 115 40.61 11.13 -26.10
CA GLU A 115 40.40 12.45 -26.70
C GLU A 115 41.51 12.84 -27.70
N LYS A 116 42.63 12.09 -27.67
CA LYS A 116 43.72 12.12 -28.65
C LYS A 116 43.28 11.74 -30.08
N GLU A 117 42.34 10.82 -30.27
CA GLU A 117 41.95 10.38 -31.62
C GLU A 117 41.05 11.40 -32.34
N ARG A 118 40.19 12.11 -31.60
CA ARG A 118 39.33 13.18 -32.18
C ARG A 118 40.12 14.37 -32.71
N ARG A 119 41.28 14.67 -32.13
CA ARG A 119 42.12 15.80 -32.60
C ARG A 119 42.98 15.46 -33.82
N GLN A 120 43.25 14.18 -34.09
CA GLN A 120 44.06 13.80 -35.25
C GLN A 120 43.23 13.71 -36.56
N GLY A 121 41.91 13.53 -36.47
CA GLY A 121 41.01 13.54 -37.64
C GLY A 121 40.71 14.91 -38.23
N LEU A 122 40.78 15.99 -37.43
CA LEU A 122 40.49 17.35 -37.90
C LEU A 122 41.67 18.06 -38.59
N ALA A 123 42.87 17.50 -38.55
CA ALA A 123 44.06 18.09 -39.18
C ALA A 123 44.32 17.60 -40.62
N ARG A 124 43.42 16.79 -41.20
CA ARG A 124 43.56 16.21 -42.56
C ARG A 124 42.34 16.47 -43.48
N SER A 125 41.51 17.47 -43.19
CA SER A 125 40.49 17.97 -44.13
C SER A 125 40.88 19.31 -44.71
#